data_AF-A0A6M7V7J9-F1
#
_entry.id   AF-A0A6M7V7J9-F1
#
_cell.length_a   1.000
_cell.length_b   1.000
_cell.length_c   1.000
_cell.angle_alpha   90.00
_cell.angle_beta   90.00
_cell.angle_gamma   90.00
#
_symmetry.space_group_name_H-M   'P 1'
#
loop_
_entity.id
_entity.type
_entity.pdbx_description
1 polymer ?
#
loop_
_entity_poly.entity_id
_entity_poly.type
_entity_poly.pdbx_seq_one_letter_code
_entity_poly.pdbx_strand_id
1 'polypeptide(L)'
;MDSRNLLSADQSRAARALLNWSRVRLAAKANLSEMTISDFKNGFRKPRPPNIAAMRQAFEHAGIIFTFEGTPSLARPEGDSGLATGKQKKA
;
A
#
# COMPACT_ATOMS: atom_id res chain seq x y z
N MET A 1 12.77 -2.00 -16.10
CA MET A 1 11.81 -1.14 -15.38
C MET A 1 11.29 -1.93 -14.20
N ASP A 2 11.77 -1.62 -13.01
CA ASP A 2 11.63 -2.48 -11.83
C ASP A 2 10.18 -2.62 -11.36
N SER A 3 9.65 -3.84 -11.47
CA SER A 3 8.36 -4.29 -10.94
C SER A 3 8.21 -4.12 -9.41
N ARG A 4 9.28 -3.68 -8.72
CA ARG A 4 9.37 -3.48 -7.26
C ARG A 4 8.64 -2.22 -6.75
N ASN A 5 8.22 -1.31 -7.65
CA ASN A 5 7.52 -0.07 -7.30
C ASN A 5 6.05 -0.02 -7.76
N LEU A 6 5.48 -1.16 -8.18
CA LEU A 6 4.17 -1.20 -8.83
C LEU A 6 3.08 -1.65 -7.84
N LEU A 7 2.47 -0.70 -7.13
CA LEU A 7 1.17 -0.95 -6.52
C LEU A 7 0.12 -0.94 -7.64
N SER A 8 -0.58 -2.05 -7.85
CA SER A 8 -1.65 -2.12 -8.84
C SER A 8 -2.99 -1.61 -8.28
N ALA A 9 -3.88 -1.14 -9.16
CA ALA A 9 -5.24 -0.73 -8.79
C ALA A 9 -6.00 -1.85 -8.06
N ASP A 10 -5.85 -3.10 -8.52
CA ASP A 10 -6.43 -4.28 -7.89
C ASP A 10 -5.86 -4.57 -6.51
N GLN A 11 -4.54 -4.43 -6.33
CA GLN A 11 -3.91 -4.59 -5.02
C GLN A 11 -4.38 -3.53 -4.03
N SER A 12 -4.53 -2.29 -4.48
CA SER A 12 -5.10 -1.23 -3.65
C SER A 12 -6.57 -1.50 -3.32
N ARG A 13 -7.37 -2.07 -4.25
CA ARG A 13 -8.74 -2.54 -3.94
C ARG A 13 -8.72 -3.64 -2.88
N ALA A 14 -7.89 -4.66 -3.04
CA ALA A 14 -7.77 -5.78 -2.11
C ALA A 14 -7.29 -5.33 -0.72
N ALA A 15 -6.21 -4.55 -0.63
CA ALA A 15 -5.71 -4.01 0.63
C ALA A 15 -6.75 -3.18 1.38
N ARG A 16 -7.55 -2.38 0.66
CA ARG A 16 -8.65 -1.63 1.26
C ARG A 16 -9.80 -2.51 1.73
N ALA A 17 -10.12 -3.57 0.99
CA ALA A 17 -11.14 -4.52 1.40
C ALA A 17 -10.72 -5.22 2.69
N LEU A 18 -9.46 -5.64 2.77
CA LEU A 18 -8.86 -6.24 3.98
C LEU A 18 -8.91 -5.31 5.20
N LEU A 19 -8.60 -4.02 5.02
CA LEU A 19 -8.65 -3.04 6.10
C LEU A 19 -10.04 -2.43 6.33
N ASN A 20 -11.03 -2.78 5.52
CA ASN A 20 -12.35 -2.14 5.50
C ASN A 20 -12.28 -0.59 5.36
N TRP A 21 -11.35 -0.09 4.54
CA TRP A 21 -11.08 1.35 4.36
C TRP A 21 -11.87 1.99 3.21
N SER A 22 -12.39 3.22 3.44
CA SER A 22 -13.02 4.08 2.43
C SER A 22 -11.99 4.89 1.61
N ARG A 23 -12.38 5.44 0.44
CA ARG A 23 -11.45 6.15 -0.49
C ARG A 23 -10.84 7.38 0.19
N VAL A 24 -11.70 8.14 0.85
CA VAL A 24 -11.36 9.25 1.75
C VAL A 24 -10.35 8.84 2.81
N ARG A 25 -10.54 7.70 3.48
CA ARG A 25 -9.65 7.26 4.57
C ARG A 25 -8.25 6.92 4.07
N LEU A 26 -8.15 6.24 2.93
CA LEU A 26 -6.86 5.96 2.30
C LEU A 26 -6.20 7.26 1.82
N ALA A 27 -6.97 8.17 1.23
CA ALA A 27 -6.50 9.47 0.77
C ALA A 27 -5.88 10.27 1.94
N ALA A 28 -6.58 10.36 3.07
CA ALA A 28 -6.09 11.00 4.28
C ALA A 28 -4.80 10.35 4.83
N LYS A 29 -4.72 9.01 4.85
CA LYS A 29 -3.54 8.29 5.35
C LYS A 29 -2.33 8.37 4.40
N ALA A 30 -2.56 8.37 3.10
CA ALA A 30 -1.53 8.50 2.07
C ALA A 30 -1.13 9.96 1.79
N ASN A 31 -1.78 10.93 2.45
CA ASN A 31 -1.64 12.36 2.19
C ASN A 31 -1.87 12.73 0.71
N LEU A 32 -2.91 12.14 0.12
CA LEU A 32 -3.33 12.34 -1.27
C LEU A 32 -4.78 12.79 -1.33
N SER A 33 -5.20 13.35 -2.47
CA SER A 33 -6.60 13.67 -2.73
C SER A 33 -7.41 12.42 -3.09
N GLU A 34 -8.68 12.38 -2.72
CA GLU A 34 -9.58 11.27 -3.09
C GLU A 34 -9.63 11.06 -4.61
N MET A 35 -9.62 12.15 -5.37
CA MET A 35 -9.59 12.12 -6.83
C MET A 35 -8.37 11.36 -7.36
N THR A 36 -7.19 11.54 -6.76
CA THR A 36 -5.96 10.81 -7.15
C THR A 36 -6.11 9.31 -6.92
N ILE A 37 -6.79 8.89 -5.85
CA ILE A 37 -7.06 7.48 -5.55
C ILE A 37 -8.07 6.90 -6.54
N SER A 38 -9.08 7.69 -6.90
CA SER A 38 -10.10 7.32 -7.90
C SER A 38 -9.47 7.16 -9.29
N ASP A 39 -8.68 8.14 -9.73
CA ASP A 39 -7.96 8.12 -11.01
C ASP A 39 -7.00 6.93 -11.11
N PHE A 40 -6.29 6.66 -10.01
CA PHE A 40 -5.41 5.49 -9.91
C PHE A 40 -6.19 4.18 -10.07
N LYS A 41 -7.32 4.04 -9.37
CA LYS A 41 -8.14 2.84 -9.42
C LYS A 41 -8.83 2.61 -10.76
N ASN A 42 -9.20 3.69 -11.46
CA ASN A 42 -9.82 3.61 -12.78
C ASN A 42 -8.78 3.52 -13.91
N GLY A 43 -7.48 3.61 -13.61
CA GLY A 43 -6.43 3.59 -14.63
C GLY A 43 -6.38 4.84 -15.52
N PHE A 44 -7.11 5.90 -15.15
CA PHE A 44 -7.19 7.15 -15.92
C PHE A 44 -5.86 7.90 -15.94
N ARG A 45 -5.06 7.79 -14.88
CA ARG A 45 -3.72 8.38 -14.79
C ARG A 45 -2.73 7.37 -14.26
N LYS A 46 -1.56 7.27 -14.92
CA LYS A 46 -0.39 6.59 -14.35
C LYS A 46 0.05 7.40 -13.12
N PRO A 47 -0.12 6.86 -11.90
CA PRO A 47 0.27 7.58 -10.69
C PRO A 47 1.77 7.81 -10.72
N ARG A 48 2.21 8.98 -10.24
CA ARG A 48 3.63 9.28 -10.11
C ARG A 48 4.24 8.30 -9.10
N PRO A 49 5.48 7.81 -9.31
CA PRO A 49 6.18 6.93 -8.38
C PRO A 49 6.09 7.34 -6.89
N PRO A 50 6.24 8.64 -6.51
CA PRO A 50 6.10 9.05 -5.11
C PRO A 50 4.68 8.82 -4.53
N ASN A 51 3.63 8.95 -5.35
CA ASN A 51 2.26 8.75 -4.89
C ASN A 51 1.99 7.26 -4.63
N ILE A 52 2.56 6.37 -5.46
CA ILE A 52 2.48 4.93 -5.24
C ILE A 52 3.16 4.57 -3.92
N ALA A 53 4.36 5.08 -3.69
CA ALA A 53 5.09 4.86 -2.44
C ALA A 53 4.30 5.33 -1.21
N ALA A 54 3.67 6.51 -1.29
CA ALA A 54 2.84 7.04 -0.20
C ALA A 54 1.60 6.16 0.08
N MET A 55 0.91 5.67 -0.96
CA MET A 55 -0.20 4.74 -0.78
C MET A 55 0.25 3.42 -0.16
N ARG A 56 1.36 2.86 -0.65
CA ARG A 56 1.94 1.62 -0.11
C ARG A 56 2.30 1.78 1.36
N GLN A 57 3.00 2.84 1.72
CA GLN A 57 3.35 3.11 3.11
C GLN A 57 2.11 3.27 3.99
N ALA A 58 1.07 3.96 3.53
CA ALA A 58 -0.18 4.08 4.30
C ALA A 58 -0.80 2.72 4.66
N PHE A 59 -0.73 1.75 3.74
CA PHE A 59 -1.18 0.38 3.97
C PHE A 59 -0.23 -0.40 4.89
N GLU A 60 1.08 -0.28 4.69
CA GLU A 60 2.11 -0.91 5.55
C GLU A 60 2.00 -0.43 7.00
N HIS A 61 1.78 0.86 7.21
CA HIS A 61 1.50 1.44 8.53
C HIS A 61 0.20 0.93 9.17
N ALA A 62 -0.73 0.41 8.36
CA ALA A 62 -1.98 -0.19 8.84
C ALA A 62 -1.87 -1.71 9.06
N GLY A 63 -0.70 -2.30 8.82
CA GLY A 63 -0.45 -3.75 9.00
C GLY A 63 -0.67 -4.58 7.74
N ILE A 64 -0.81 -3.97 6.56
CA ILE A 64 -0.82 -4.68 5.28
C ILE A 64 0.60 -4.84 4.78
N ILE A 65 1.00 -6.06 4.49
CA ILE A 65 2.29 -6.35 3.85
C ILE A 65 2.04 -6.72 2.39
N PHE A 66 2.70 -6.03 1.47
CA PHE A 66 2.72 -6.39 0.06
C PHE A 66 3.91 -7.31 -0.20
N THR A 67 3.63 -8.59 -0.45
CA THR A 67 4.64 -9.58 -0.81
C THR A 67 5.10 -9.38 -2.26
N PHE A 68 6.23 -10.00 -2.65
CA PHE A 68 6.83 -9.86 -4.00
C PHE A 68 5.88 -10.30 -5.13
N GLU A 69 4.96 -11.22 -4.86
CA GLU A 69 3.90 -11.65 -5.79
C GLU A 69 2.78 -10.61 -5.93
N GLY A 70 2.82 -9.54 -5.14
CA GLY A 70 1.85 -8.45 -5.21
C GLY A 70 0.55 -8.71 -4.45
N THR A 71 0.44 -9.82 -3.73
CA THR A 71 -0.75 -10.11 -2.93
C THR A 71 -0.69 -9.34 -1.61
N PRO A 72 -1.62 -8.41 -1.33
CA PRO A 72 -1.70 -7.78 -0.02
C PRO A 72 -2.17 -8.80 1.01
N SER A 73 -1.42 -8.96 2.10
CA SER A 73 -1.80 -9.82 3.23
C SER A 73 -1.87 -9.00 4.51
N LEU A 74 -2.87 -9.29 5.35
CA LEU A 74 -2.92 -8.77 6.71
C LEU A 74 -1.89 -9.53 7.54
N ALA A 75 -0.94 -8.82 8.15
CA ALA A 75 -0.09 -9.41 9.17
C ALA A 75 -0.96 -9.74 10.39
N ARG A 76 -1.52 -10.95 10.42
CA ARG A 76 -2.14 -11.47 11.63
C ARG A 76 -1.04 -11.61 12.69
N PRO A 77 -1.23 -11.14 13.92
CA PRO A 77 -0.30 -11.44 15.00
C PRO A 77 -0.59 -12.88 15.45
N GLU A 78 -0.17 -13.86 14.67
CA GLU A 78 0.08 -15.20 15.22
C GLU A 78 1.56 -15.24 15.60
N GLY A 79 1.79 -15.44 16.91
CA GLY A 79 3.13 -15.60 17.44
C GLY A 79 3.84 -16.79 16.80
N ASP A 80 5.17 -16.68 16.77
CA ASP A 80 6.13 -17.65 16.21
C ASP A 80 6.22 -17.57 14.67
N SER A 81 7.34 -17.27 14.01
CA SER A 81 8.76 -17.26 14.36
C SER A 81 9.49 -16.32 13.39
N GLY A 82 10.60 -15.72 13.84
CA GLY A 82 11.19 -14.53 13.25
C GLY A 82 11.77 -14.66 11.84
N LEU A 83 11.73 -13.56 11.09
CA LEU A 83 12.85 -13.11 10.27
C LEU A 83 12.70 -11.61 9.88
N ALA A 84 13.76 -10.86 10.22
CA ALA A 84 14.17 -9.58 9.63
C ALA A 84 13.33 -8.30 9.90
N THR A 85 13.55 -7.71 11.09
CA THR A 85 13.59 -6.25 11.22
C THR A 85 14.75 -5.68 10.39
N GLY A 86 14.43 -5.19 9.19
CA GLY A 86 15.28 -4.28 8.43
C GLY A 86 15.22 -2.89 9.05
N LYS A 87 16.18 -2.61 9.93
CA LYS A 87 16.37 -1.38 10.71
C LYS A 87 16.34 -0.13 9.82
N GLN A 88 15.54 0.86 10.24
CA GLN A 88 15.85 2.26 9.98
C GLN A 88 17.24 2.59 10.54
N LYS A 89 18.09 3.28 9.77
CA LYS A 89 19.07 4.22 10.32
C LYS A 89 19.25 5.41 9.38
N LYS A 90 18.84 6.58 9.88
CA LYS A 90 19.36 7.89 9.47
C LYS A 90 20.86 7.95 9.79
N ALA A 91 21.63 8.55 8.89
CA ALA A 91 22.88 9.27 9.16
C ALA A 91 23.02 10.33 8.08
#